data_AF-A0A0L7RKF9-F1
#
_entry.id   AF-A0A0L7RKF9-F1
#
_cell.length_a   1.000
_cell.length_b   1.000
_cell.length_c   1.000
_cell.angle_alpha   90.00
_cell.angle_beta   90.00
_cell.angle_gamma   90.00
#
_symmetry.space_group_name_H-M   'P 1'
#
loop_
_entity.id
_entity.type
_entity.pdbx_description
1 polymer ?
#
loop_
_entity_poly.entity_id
_entity_poly.type
_entity_poly.pdbx_seq_one_letter_code
_entity_poly.pdbx_strand_id
1 'polypeptide(L)' 'WEVLSHPPYSPNLFSYHCYLFLSTSNFFAKKHFVHYVKIETAVNSFFASETRYFYIDKMLVER' A
#
# COMPACT_ATOMS: atom_id res chain seq x y z
N TRP A 1 -15.42 -16.25 -0.80
CA TRP A 1 -13.97 -16.08 -0.62
C TRP A 1 -13.60 -16.79 0.67
N GLU A 2 -12.45 -17.45 0.70
CA GLU A 2 -11.93 -18.05 1.93
C GLU A 2 -11.32 -16.96 2.82
N VAL A 3 -11.33 -17.17 4.14
CA VAL A 3 -10.81 -16.21 5.12
C VAL A 3 -9.53 -16.79 5.70
N LEU A 4 -8.38 -16.17 5.40
CA LEU A 4 -7.10 -16.54 6.01
C LEU A 4 -7.10 -16.17 7.50
N SER A 5 -6.61 -17.09 8.33
CA SER A 5 -6.52 -16.91 9.78
C SER A 5 -5.47 -15.86 10.16
N HIS A 6 -5.91 -14.66 10.56
CA HIS A 6 -5.00 -13.59 11.01
C HIS A 6 -4.98 -13.48 12.55
N PRO A 7 -3.81 -13.58 13.20
CA PRO A 7 -3.70 -13.34 14.65
C PRO A 7 -3.95 -11.86 15.01
N PRO A 8 -4.58 -11.57 16.16
CA PRO A 8 -4.87 -10.20 16.56
C PRO A 8 -3.59 -9.37 16.75
N TYR A 9 -3.70 -8.05 16.54
CA TYR A 9 -2.62 -7.07 16.73
C TYR A 9 -1.29 -7.41 16.02
N SER A 10 -1.35 -8.03 14.84
CA SER A 10 -0.17 -8.49 14.09
C SER A 10 0.07 -7.72 12.78
N PRO A 11 0.20 -6.37 12.78
CA PRO A 11 0.35 -5.59 11.55
C PRO A 11 1.67 -5.89 10.82
N ASN A 12 2.69 -6.39 11.54
CA ASN A 12 3.99 -6.77 10.98
C ASN A 12 3.94 -8.08 10.16
N LEU A 13 2.86 -8.86 10.28
CA LEU A 13 2.73 -10.16 9.62
C LEU A 13 2.16 -10.03 8.20
N PHE A 14 1.29 -9.05 7.97
CA PHE A 14 0.55 -8.89 6.71
C PHE A 14 1.29 -7.89 5.80
N SER A 15 1.90 -8.37 4.72
CA SER A 15 2.95 -7.65 3.96
C SER A 15 2.53 -6.29 3.40
N TYR A 16 1.25 -6.14 3.05
CA TYR A 16 0.66 -4.88 2.59
C TYR A 16 0.58 -3.81 3.71
N HIS A 17 0.43 -4.18 4.98
CA HIS A 17 0.46 -3.24 6.10
C HIS A 17 1.86 -2.63 6.29
N CYS A 18 2.92 -3.44 6.11
CA CYS A 18 4.30 -2.94 6.16
C CYS A 18 4.71 -2.18 4.89
N TYR A 19 4.56 -2.77 3.70
CA TYR A 19 5.19 -2.24 2.49
C TYR A 19 4.32 -1.22 1.73
N LEU A 20 3.03 -1.48 1.52
CA LEU A 20 2.18 -0.56 0.73
C LEU A 20 1.95 0.77 1.47
N PHE A 21 1.62 0.72 2.75
CA PHE A 21 1.37 1.93 3.53
C PHE A 21 2.66 2.72 3.83
N LEU A 22 3.82 2.06 3.93
CA LEU A 22 5.11 2.75 4.01
C LEU A 22 5.49 3.41 2.67
N SER A 23 5.34 2.72 1.53
CA SER A 23 5.62 3.32 0.20
C SER A 23 4.68 4.49 -0.12
N THR A 24 3.38 4.36 0.15
CA THR A 24 2.45 5.50 -0.01
C THR A 24 2.79 6.64 0.95
N SER A 25 3.06 6.36 2.23
CA SER A 25 3.50 7.39 3.19
C SER A 25 4.74 8.14 2.70
N ASN A 26 5.77 7.42 2.23
CA ASN A 26 6.98 8.02 1.66
C ASN A 26 6.68 8.87 0.40
N PHE A 27 5.79 8.40 -0.47
CA PHE A 27 5.34 9.13 -1.66
C PHE A 27 4.52 10.39 -1.32
N PHE A 28 3.83 10.43 -0.17
CA PHE A 28 3.01 11.56 0.27
C PHE A 28 3.69 12.50 1.28
N ALA A 29 4.76 12.08 1.96
CA ALA A 29 5.40 12.79 3.07
C ALA A 29 5.88 14.24 2.76
N LYS A 30 5.99 14.62 1.49
CA LYS A 30 6.37 15.97 1.02
C LYS A 30 5.29 16.65 0.16
N LYS A 31 4.04 16.18 0.22
CA LYS A 31 2.92 16.67 -0.60
C LYS A 31 1.83 17.29 0.27
N HIS A 32 1.50 18.54 0.00
CA HIS A 32 0.40 19.25 0.65
C HIS A 32 -0.78 19.39 -0.33
N PHE A 33 -1.96 18.95 0.09
CA PHE A 33 -3.17 18.96 -0.74
C PHE A 33 -4.24 19.87 -0.13
N VAL A 34 -4.74 20.82 -0.93
CA VAL A 34 -5.81 21.76 -0.54
C VAL A 34 -7.19 21.29 -1.03
N HIS A 35 -7.24 20.35 -1.99
CA HIS A 35 -8.48 19.87 -2.60
C HIS A 35 -8.46 18.35 -2.77
N TYR A 36 -9.61 17.71 -2.52
CA TYR A 36 -9.80 16.25 -2.64
C TYR A 36 -9.33 15.69 -3.99
N VAL A 37 -9.69 16.35 -5.11
CA VAL A 37 -9.31 15.92 -6.48
C VAL A 37 -7.79 15.79 -6.65
N LYS A 38 -6.98 16.60 -5.94
CA LYS A 38 -5.51 16.48 -5.98
C LYS A 38 -5.00 15.27 -5.17
N ILE A 39 -5.71 14.86 -4.12
CA ILE A 39 -5.42 13.63 -3.36
C ILE A 39 -5.75 12.42 -4.24
N GLU A 40 -6.97 12.36 -4.78
CA GLU A 40 -7.43 11.31 -5.69
C GLU A 40 -6.50 11.13 -6.89
N THR A 41 -6.17 12.22 -7.60
CA THR A 41 -5.22 12.20 -8.72
C THR A 41 -3.85 11.67 -8.29
N ALA A 42 -3.35 12.05 -7.11
CA ALA A 42 -2.05 11.60 -6.63
C ALA A 42 -2.05 10.14 -6.15
N VAL A 43 -3.17 9.64 -5.59
CA VAL A 43 -3.38 8.22 -5.27
C VAL A 43 -3.40 7.39 -6.55
N ASN A 44 -4.19 7.78 -7.55
CA ASN A 44 -4.21 7.12 -8.85
C ASN A 44 -2.82 7.14 -9.53
N SER A 45 -2.09 8.26 -9.41
CA SER A 45 -0.72 8.38 -9.92
C SER A 45 0.27 7.45 -9.20
N PHE A 46 0.11 7.22 -7.90
CA PHE A 46 0.94 6.26 -7.15
C PHE A 46 0.73 4.84 -7.70
N PHE A 47 -0.51 4.35 -7.70
CA PHE A 47 -0.84 2.99 -8.16
C PHE A 47 -0.53 2.77 -9.65
N ALA A 48 -0.56 3.81 -10.48
CA ALA A 48 -0.13 3.74 -11.88
C ALA A 48 1.40 3.78 -12.07
N SER A 49 2.17 4.23 -11.07
CA SER A 49 3.63 4.30 -11.14
C SER A 49 4.35 3.05 -10.60
N GLU A 50 3.68 2.25 -9.76
CA GLU A 50 4.23 1.03 -9.20
C GLU A 50 4.22 -0.14 -10.19
N THR A 51 5.26 -0.96 -10.15
CA THR A 51 5.41 -2.10 -11.08
C THR A 51 4.64 -3.33 -10.62
N ARG A 52 4.30 -4.25 -11.54
CA ARG A 52 3.74 -5.57 -11.17
C ARG A 52 4.64 -6.32 -10.18
N TYR A 53 5.96 -6.15 -10.27
CA TYR A 53 6.92 -6.76 -9.35
C TYR A 53 6.81 -6.22 -7.92
N PHE A 54 6.50 -4.93 -7.73
CA PHE A 54 6.26 -4.36 -6.39
C PHE A 54 5.13 -5.13 -5.66
N TYR A 55 4.02 -5.38 -6.35
CA TYR A 55 2.90 -6.15 -5.78
C TYR A 55 3.22 -7.63 -5.59
N ILE A 56 3.88 -8.29 -6.56
CA ILE A 56 4.22 -9.72 -6.44
C ILE A 56 5.23 -9.96 -5.32
N ASP A 57 6.37 -9.26 -5.34
CA ASP A 57 7.50 -9.48 -4.42
C ASP A 57 7.21 -9.01 -2.98
N LYS A 58 6.30 -8.05 -2.78
CA LYS A 58 5.96 -7.48 -1.46
C LYS A 58 4.54 -7.74 -0.97
N MET A 59 3.71 -8.50 -1.69
CA MET A 59 2.38 -8.94 -1.21
C MET A 59 2.09 -10.44 -1.35
N LEU A 60 2.84 -11.19 -2.17
CA LEU A 60 2.68 -12.64 -2.29
C LEU A 60 3.72 -13.40 -1.45
N VAL A 61 3.73 -13.12 -0.14
CA VAL A 61 4.43 -13.94 0.86
C VAL A 61 3.41 -14.78 1.61
N GLU A 62 2.95 -15.86 0.97
CA GLU A 62 2.42 -17.05 1.65
C GLU A 62 2.29 -18.23 0.67
N ARG A 63 3.01 -19.33 0.96
CA ARG A 63 2.76 -20.71 0.52
C ARG A 63 3.42 -21.65 1.54
#